data_AF-A0A5C7PGH7-F1
#
_entry.id   AF-A0A5C7PGH7-F1
#
_cell.length_a   1.000
_cell.length_b   1.000
_cell.length_c   1.000
_cell.angle_alpha   90.00
_cell.angle_beta   90.00
_cell.angle_gamma   90.00
#
_symmetry.space_group_name_H-M   'P 1'
#
loop_
_entity.id
_entity.type
_entity.pdbx_description
1 polymer ?
#
loop_
_entity_poly.entity_id
_entity_poly.type
_entity_poly.pdbx_seq_one_letter_code
_entity_poly.pdbx_strand_id
1 'polypeptide(L)'
;MFSLFKKKAPAAPLWQAHEYLAVVEEGLLPAQASARDVDAVLAWAKDRWDDLELGLEGHRPRKVCLQRSRSGGLLLGEVPTGQEGVVLVVVLGGEGQGVLGHIVWDGLAAASPPTWSCPASGHEGAASQAQIAQDLARMAGSEQPFGVLTRRGATFMQVCAMDGAFLVEHQLVNPRGHYQAASLVTQEVALALLASYLTGTADWMTAVPWRHDPL
;
A
#
# COMPACT_ATOMS: atom_id res chain seq x y z
N MET A 1 40.74 8.50 14.67
CA MET A 1 39.75 9.28 13.91
C MET A 1 38.50 8.40 13.82
N PHE A 2 37.55 8.56 14.75
CA PHE A 2 36.39 7.68 14.86
C PHE A 2 35.31 8.14 13.88
N SER A 3 34.85 7.21 13.05
CA SER A 3 33.74 7.41 12.14
C SER A 3 32.44 7.58 12.94
N LEU A 4 31.92 8.81 12.94
CA LEU A 4 30.63 9.21 13.53
C LEU A 4 29.50 9.01 12.51
N PHE A 5 29.41 7.84 11.86
CA PHE A 5 28.13 7.47 11.24
C PHE A 5 27.24 6.93 12.36
N LYS A 6 26.33 7.78 12.87
CA LYS A 6 25.18 7.29 13.62
C LYS A 6 24.50 6.25 12.72
N LYS A 7 24.63 4.96 13.04
CA LYS A 7 23.81 3.93 12.41
C LYS A 7 22.36 4.34 12.66
N LYS A 8 21.61 4.65 11.59
CA LYS A 8 20.15 4.74 11.66
C LYS A 8 19.68 3.46 12.36
N ALA A 9 18.83 3.59 13.37
CA ALA A 9 18.19 2.43 13.99
C ALA A 9 17.56 1.57 12.87
N PRO A 10 17.48 0.24 13.02
CA PRO A 10 16.80 -0.60 12.04
C PRO A 10 15.43 0.01 11.73
N ALA A 11 15.09 0.09 10.45
CA ALA A 11 13.80 0.60 10.02
C ALA A 11 12.72 -0.21 10.73
N ALA A 12 11.72 0.46 11.30
CA ALA A 12 10.50 -0.25 11.65
C ALA A 12 9.95 -0.89 10.37
N PRO A 13 9.44 -2.13 10.42
CA PRO A 13 9.01 -2.84 9.23
C PRO A 13 7.95 -2.04 8.47
N LEU A 14 7.99 -2.14 7.14
CA LEU A 14 6.89 -1.70 6.29
C LEU A 14 5.77 -2.73 6.43
N TRP A 15 4.59 -2.26 6.80
CA TRP A 15 3.39 -3.08 6.93
C TRP A 15 2.69 -3.24 5.58
N GLN A 16 2.14 -4.43 5.37
CA GLN A 16 1.23 -4.74 4.28
C GLN A 16 -0.16 -4.19 4.57
N ALA A 17 -0.98 -4.07 3.53
CA ALA A 17 -2.34 -3.53 3.63
C ALA A 17 -3.21 -4.32 4.64
N HIS A 18 -3.10 -5.66 4.66
CA HIS A 18 -3.89 -6.49 5.58
C HIS A 18 -3.49 -6.29 7.05
N GLU A 19 -2.20 -6.05 7.34
CA GLU A 19 -1.72 -5.78 8.71
C GLU A 19 -2.29 -4.47 9.23
N TYR A 20 -2.30 -3.44 8.38
CA TYR A 20 -2.93 -2.16 8.71
C TYR A 20 -4.45 -2.29 8.89
N LEU A 21 -5.14 -2.98 7.98
CA LEU A 21 -6.58 -3.19 8.06
C LEU A 21 -6.98 -3.94 9.33
N ALA A 22 -6.26 -4.98 9.73
CA ALA A 22 -6.54 -5.71 10.97
C ALA A 22 -6.49 -4.80 12.23
N VAL A 23 -5.69 -3.74 12.17
CA VAL A 23 -5.62 -2.73 13.24
C VAL A 23 -6.74 -1.70 13.14
N VAL A 24 -7.22 -1.33 11.96
CA VAL A 24 -8.26 -0.29 11.83
C VAL A 24 -9.69 -0.81 11.67
N GLU A 25 -9.87 -2.12 11.48
CA GLU A 25 -11.15 -2.78 11.16
C GLU A 25 -12.25 -2.48 12.18
N GLU A 26 -11.95 -2.59 13.48
CA GLU A 26 -12.93 -2.27 14.54
C GLU A 26 -13.15 -0.76 14.74
N GLY A 27 -12.43 0.06 13.98
CA GLY A 27 -12.46 1.51 14.02
C GLY A 27 -11.37 2.13 14.91
N LEU A 28 -11.26 3.44 14.79
CA LEU A 28 -10.28 4.25 15.49
C LEU A 28 -10.96 5.19 16.48
N LEU A 29 -10.24 5.49 17.57
CA LEU A 29 -10.63 6.45 18.58
C LEU A 29 -9.62 7.59 18.61
N PRO A 30 -10.05 8.85 18.79
CA PRO A 30 -9.11 9.93 19.08
C PRO A 30 -8.28 9.58 20.32
N ALA A 31 -6.95 9.68 20.21
CA ALA A 31 -6.06 9.50 21.34
C ALA A 31 -5.64 10.87 21.89
N GLN A 32 -5.47 10.99 23.21
CA GLN A 32 -4.81 12.17 23.77
C GLN A 32 -3.36 12.19 23.29
N ALA A 33 -2.98 13.30 22.65
CA ALA A 33 -1.63 13.49 22.15
C ALA A 33 -0.67 13.80 23.31
N SER A 34 0.09 12.79 23.77
CA SER A 34 1.24 13.06 24.62
C SER A 34 2.35 13.70 23.77
N ALA A 35 3.04 14.70 24.30
CA ALA A 35 4.14 15.37 23.58
C ALA A 35 5.21 14.37 23.15
N ARG A 36 5.47 13.37 23.99
CA ARG A 36 6.43 12.29 23.73
C ARG A 36 6.06 11.48 22.49
N ASP A 37 4.80 11.09 22.33
CA ASP A 37 4.36 10.26 21.20
C ASP A 37 4.36 11.06 19.89
N VAL A 38 3.94 12.32 19.95
CA VAL A 38 4.01 13.23 18.79
C VAL A 38 5.46 13.43 18.35
N ASP A 39 6.36 13.70 19.29
CA ASP A 39 7.79 13.88 18.99
C ASP A 39 8.41 12.61 18.43
N ALA A 40 8.05 11.43 18.95
CA ALA A 40 8.52 10.15 18.45
C ALA A 40 8.08 9.91 16.99
N VAL A 41 6.79 10.12 16.69
CA VAL A 41 6.26 9.97 15.32
C VAL A 41 6.89 10.97 14.36
N LEU A 42 6.99 12.25 14.75
CA LEU A 42 7.60 13.27 13.90
C LEU A 42 9.09 13.01 13.68
N ALA A 43 9.83 12.62 14.71
CA ALA A 43 11.25 12.31 14.58
C ALA A 43 11.45 11.13 13.62
N TRP A 44 10.64 10.07 13.75
CA TRP A 44 10.66 8.93 12.84
C TRP A 44 10.32 9.33 11.41
N ALA A 45 9.22 10.07 11.22
CA ALA A 45 8.78 10.52 9.90
C ALA A 45 9.82 11.41 9.23
N LYS A 46 10.46 12.33 9.96
CA LYS A 46 11.52 13.20 9.42
C LYS A 46 12.76 12.41 8.98
N ASP A 47 13.18 11.42 9.76
CA ASP A 47 14.36 10.59 9.47
C ASP A 47 14.18 9.75 8.20
N ARG A 48 12.93 9.36 7.91
CA ARG A 48 12.57 8.44 6.81
C ARG A 48 11.86 9.08 5.64
N TRP A 49 11.57 10.38 5.70
CA TRP A 49 10.71 11.04 4.72
C TRP A 49 11.18 10.86 3.28
N ASP A 50 12.46 11.06 3.03
CA ASP A 50 13.04 10.94 1.70
C ASP A 50 13.14 9.45 1.28
N ASP A 51 13.28 8.52 2.24
CA ASP A 51 13.31 7.07 1.99
C ASP A 51 11.92 6.52 1.54
N LEU A 52 10.83 7.26 1.80
CA LEU A 52 9.47 6.90 1.40
C LEU A 52 9.17 7.16 -0.08
N GLU A 53 10.04 7.88 -0.80
CA GLU A 53 9.89 8.14 -2.25
C GLU A 53 8.52 8.69 -2.66
N LEU A 54 7.96 9.59 -1.84
CA LEU A 54 6.63 10.17 -2.08
C LEU A 54 6.57 11.12 -3.29
N GLY A 55 7.71 11.49 -3.88
CA GLY A 55 7.78 12.46 -4.98
C GLY A 55 7.37 13.89 -4.59
N LEU A 56 7.40 14.21 -3.29
CA LEU A 56 6.94 15.51 -2.75
C LEU A 56 8.13 16.37 -2.34
N GLU A 57 8.75 17.02 -3.33
CA GLU A 57 9.85 17.95 -3.10
C GLU A 57 9.44 19.09 -2.16
N GLY A 58 10.27 19.36 -1.15
CA GLY A 58 10.05 20.46 -0.21
C GLY A 58 8.95 20.26 0.84
N HIS A 59 8.09 19.24 0.72
CA HIS A 59 7.16 18.90 1.80
C HIS A 59 7.93 18.21 2.95
N ARG A 60 7.58 18.57 4.19
CA ARG A 60 8.19 18.00 5.39
C ARG A 60 7.13 17.72 6.43
N PRO A 61 7.26 16.63 7.20
CA PRO A 61 6.29 16.25 8.21
C PRO A 61 6.30 17.27 9.35
N ARG A 62 5.15 17.89 9.60
CA ARG A 62 4.97 18.98 10.59
C ARG A 62 3.82 18.75 11.56
N LYS A 63 2.91 17.83 11.25
CA LYS A 63 1.70 17.56 12.03
C LYS A 63 1.52 16.06 12.18
N VAL A 64 0.95 15.67 13.31
CA VAL A 64 0.56 14.29 13.61
C VAL A 64 -0.85 14.32 14.18
N CYS A 65 -1.71 13.46 13.67
CA CYS A 65 -2.93 13.08 14.36
C CYS A 65 -2.68 11.74 15.07
N LEU A 66 -2.94 11.66 16.37
CA LEU A 66 -2.84 10.40 17.09
C LEU A 66 -4.22 9.76 17.21
N GLN A 67 -4.30 8.52 16.75
CA GLN A 67 -5.48 7.69 16.87
C GLN A 67 -5.14 6.41 17.61
N ARG A 68 -6.09 5.86 18.35
CA ARG A 68 -5.95 4.56 19.01
C ARG A 68 -6.85 3.56 18.31
N SER A 69 -6.28 2.42 17.96
CA SER A 69 -7.07 1.30 17.48
C SER A 69 -8.00 0.78 18.56
N ARG A 70 -9.25 0.48 18.20
CA ARG A 70 -10.18 -0.28 19.05
C ARG A 70 -9.73 -1.75 19.16
N SER A 71 -9.17 -2.28 18.07
CA SER A 71 -8.57 -3.61 18.00
C SER A 71 -7.16 -3.61 18.61
N GLY A 72 -7.04 -4.06 19.86
CA GLY A 72 -5.74 -4.23 20.52
C GLY A 72 -5.06 -2.96 21.05
N GLY A 73 -5.67 -1.78 20.88
CA GLY A 73 -5.26 -0.57 21.59
C GLY A 73 -3.97 0.09 21.11
N LEU A 74 -3.43 -0.32 19.95
CA LEU A 74 -2.23 0.28 19.35
C LEU A 74 -2.43 1.76 19.05
N LEU A 75 -1.36 2.54 19.19
CA LEU A 75 -1.37 3.98 18.92
C LEU A 75 -0.83 4.22 17.50
N LEU A 76 -1.60 4.94 16.68
CA LEU A 76 -1.31 5.25 15.30
C LEU A 76 -1.03 6.75 15.17
N GLY A 77 0.15 7.10 14.66
CA GLY A 77 0.50 8.46 14.29
C GLY A 77 0.31 8.68 12.81
N GLU A 78 -0.73 9.42 12.44
CA GLU A 78 -1.00 9.80 11.06
C GLU A 78 -0.30 11.11 10.73
N VAL A 79 0.61 11.06 9.76
CA VAL A 79 1.39 12.18 9.27
C VAL A 79 0.93 12.50 7.85
N PRO A 80 0.25 13.63 7.61
CA PRO A 80 -0.16 14.02 6.27
C PRO A 80 1.05 14.16 5.35
N THR A 81 0.96 13.60 4.15
CA THR A 81 2.05 13.67 3.16
C THR A 81 2.06 14.99 2.38
N GLY A 82 0.94 15.70 2.35
CA GLY A 82 0.70 16.86 1.49
C GLY A 82 -0.12 16.52 0.25
N GLN A 83 -0.20 15.24 -0.12
CA GLN A 83 -1.20 14.74 -1.07
C GLN A 83 -2.53 14.51 -0.35
N GLU A 84 -3.63 14.89 -1.00
CA GLU A 84 -4.97 14.76 -0.44
C GLU A 84 -5.33 13.28 -0.18
N GLY A 85 -5.74 12.95 1.04
CA GLY A 85 -6.12 11.60 1.44
C GLY A 85 -4.96 10.64 1.70
N VAL A 86 -3.72 11.07 1.46
CA VAL A 86 -2.53 10.24 1.61
C VAL A 86 -1.80 10.56 2.90
N VAL A 87 -1.65 9.56 3.76
CA VAL A 87 -0.98 9.69 5.06
C VAL A 87 0.12 8.64 5.21
N LEU A 88 1.21 9.02 5.86
CA LEU A 88 2.11 8.07 6.49
C LEU A 88 1.51 7.71 7.85
N VAL A 89 1.23 6.43 8.08
CA VAL A 89 0.84 5.91 9.38
C VAL A 89 2.06 5.30 10.04
N VAL A 90 2.41 5.80 11.22
CA VAL A 90 3.47 5.25 12.08
C VAL A 90 2.79 4.54 13.25
N VAL A 91 3.05 3.25 13.40
CA VAL A 91 2.45 2.43 14.45
C VAL A 91 3.37 2.42 15.66
N LEU A 92 2.88 2.89 16.79
CA LEU A 92 3.58 2.85 18.06
C LEU A 92 3.10 1.66 18.90
N GLY A 93 4.06 0.98 19.51
CA GLY A 93 3.79 -0.04 20.52
C GLY A 93 3.40 0.58 21.85
N GLY A 94 3.15 -0.28 22.84
CA GLY A 94 2.91 0.17 24.22
C GLY A 94 4.10 0.95 24.79
N GLU A 95 3.94 1.47 26.01
CA GLU A 95 4.98 2.29 26.65
C GLU A 95 6.37 1.62 26.59
N GLY A 96 7.32 2.31 25.96
CA GLY A 96 8.71 1.86 25.84
C GLY A 96 9.02 0.93 24.65
N GLN A 97 8.03 0.51 23.86
CA GLN A 97 8.24 -0.38 22.71
C GLN A 97 8.65 0.35 21.42
N GLY A 98 8.44 1.67 21.34
CA GLY A 98 8.82 2.46 20.16
C GLY A 98 7.92 2.20 18.95
N VAL A 99 8.46 2.42 17.74
CA VAL A 99 7.74 2.21 16.48
C VAL A 99 7.75 0.73 16.11
N LEU A 100 6.56 0.13 15.96
CA LEU A 100 6.36 -1.26 15.56
C LEU A 100 6.32 -1.46 14.05
N GLY A 101 5.95 -0.42 13.30
CA GLY A 101 5.88 -0.47 11.85
C GLY A 101 5.33 0.81 11.25
N HIS A 102 5.21 0.82 9.93
CA HIS A 102 4.69 1.96 9.20
C HIS A 102 4.05 1.53 7.88
N ILE A 103 3.17 2.37 7.34
CA ILE A 103 2.57 2.21 6.01
C ILE A 103 2.24 3.59 5.44
N VAL A 104 2.34 3.74 4.12
CA VAL A 104 1.77 4.90 3.41
C VAL A 104 0.43 4.48 2.83
N TRP A 105 -0.63 5.15 3.27
CA TRP A 105 -2.01 4.77 2.96
C TRP A 105 -2.74 5.89 2.23
N ASP A 106 -3.44 5.55 1.14
CA ASP A 106 -4.39 6.43 0.47
C ASP A 106 -5.82 6.07 0.88
N GLY A 107 -6.38 6.87 1.80
CA GLY A 107 -7.75 6.69 2.29
C GLY A 107 -8.83 6.96 1.24
N LEU A 108 -8.50 7.60 0.12
CA LEU A 108 -9.44 7.93 -0.96
C LEU A 108 -9.36 6.95 -2.14
N ALA A 109 -8.34 6.10 -2.21
CA ALA A 109 -8.18 5.14 -3.31
C ALA A 109 -9.39 4.20 -3.45
N ALA A 110 -9.90 3.67 -2.34
CA ALA A 110 -11.05 2.75 -2.35
C ALA A 110 -12.34 3.39 -2.90
N ALA A 111 -12.52 4.70 -2.72
CA ALA A 111 -13.67 5.44 -3.23
C ALA A 111 -13.47 5.98 -4.67
N SER A 112 -12.25 5.89 -5.20
CA SER A 112 -11.92 6.42 -6.53
C SER A 112 -12.35 5.46 -7.64
N PRO A 113 -12.96 5.95 -8.73
CA PRO A 113 -13.33 5.12 -9.88
C PRO A 113 -12.09 4.49 -10.53
N PRO A 114 -12.01 3.15 -10.62
CA PRO A 114 -10.84 2.49 -11.17
C PRO A 114 -10.82 2.51 -12.71
N THR A 115 -9.62 2.62 -13.28
CA THR A 115 -9.36 2.48 -14.71
C THR A 115 -8.58 1.21 -15.02
N TRP A 116 -8.88 0.59 -16.14
CA TRP A 116 -8.22 -0.61 -16.63
C TRP A 116 -7.51 -0.28 -17.94
N SER A 117 -6.24 -0.68 -18.04
CA SER A 117 -5.45 -0.65 -19.27
C SER A 117 -4.94 -2.04 -19.59
N CYS A 118 -5.13 -2.50 -20.82
CA CYS A 118 -4.67 -3.79 -21.31
C CYS A 118 -4.18 -3.65 -22.76
N PRO A 119 -2.86 -3.57 -22.99
CA PRO A 119 -2.32 -3.44 -24.35
C PRO A 119 -2.63 -4.64 -25.25
N ALA A 120 -2.75 -5.85 -24.70
CA ALA A 120 -3.10 -7.05 -25.48
C ALA A 120 -4.44 -6.94 -26.21
N SER A 121 -5.38 -6.14 -25.69
CA SER A 121 -6.67 -5.86 -26.35
C SER A 121 -6.81 -4.44 -26.87
N GLY A 122 -5.84 -3.56 -26.56
CA GLY A 122 -5.93 -2.12 -26.80
C GLY A 122 -6.95 -1.41 -25.92
N HIS A 123 -7.42 -2.03 -24.83
CA HIS A 123 -8.38 -1.41 -23.92
C HIS A 123 -7.69 -0.38 -23.02
N GLU A 124 -8.28 0.80 -22.90
CA GLU A 124 -7.92 1.82 -21.92
C GLU A 124 -9.18 2.60 -21.52
N GLY A 125 -9.54 2.57 -20.24
CA GLY A 125 -10.69 3.33 -19.74
C GLY A 125 -11.34 2.75 -18.50
N ALA A 126 -12.65 2.95 -18.34
CA ALA A 126 -13.40 2.46 -17.19
C ALA A 126 -13.25 0.94 -17.04
N ALA A 127 -12.97 0.51 -15.81
CA ALA A 127 -12.79 -0.90 -15.51
C ALA A 127 -14.16 -1.59 -15.26
N SER A 128 -14.32 -2.79 -15.81
CA SER A 128 -15.44 -3.68 -15.47
C SER A 128 -14.96 -5.11 -15.38
N GLN A 129 -15.60 -5.92 -14.53
CA GLN A 129 -15.22 -7.32 -14.36
C GLN A 129 -15.34 -8.12 -15.66
N ALA A 130 -16.37 -7.84 -16.48
CA ALA A 130 -16.56 -8.50 -17.77
C ALA A 130 -15.43 -8.18 -18.76
N GLN A 131 -15.00 -6.92 -18.82
CA GLN A 131 -13.89 -6.50 -19.67
C GLN A 131 -12.57 -7.13 -19.22
N ILE A 132 -12.28 -7.08 -17.91
CA ILE A 132 -11.07 -7.68 -17.34
C ILE A 132 -11.00 -9.18 -17.64
N ALA A 133 -12.10 -9.91 -17.47
CA ALA A 133 -12.15 -11.35 -17.77
C ALA A 133 -11.85 -11.67 -19.24
N GLN A 134 -12.38 -10.86 -20.18
CA GLN A 134 -12.09 -11.00 -21.61
C GLN A 134 -10.62 -10.70 -21.93
N ASP A 135 -10.07 -9.67 -21.29
CA ASP A 135 -8.69 -9.24 -21.51
C ASP A 135 -7.68 -10.25 -20.97
N LEU A 136 -7.88 -10.80 -19.78
CA LEU A 136 -7.04 -11.87 -19.22
C LEU A 136 -6.94 -13.07 -20.18
N ALA A 137 -8.05 -13.47 -20.80
CA ALA A 137 -8.06 -14.57 -21.76
C ALA A 137 -7.26 -14.25 -23.04
N ARG A 138 -7.17 -12.97 -23.43
CA ARG A 138 -6.42 -12.51 -24.61
C ARG A 138 -4.94 -12.27 -24.35
N MET A 139 -4.54 -12.05 -23.10
CA MET A 139 -3.13 -11.87 -22.75
C MET A 139 -2.29 -13.12 -23.05
N ALA A 140 -2.90 -14.31 -22.96
CA ALA A 140 -2.24 -15.56 -23.32
C ALA A 140 -1.85 -15.55 -24.82
N GLY A 141 -0.55 -15.49 -25.09
CA GLY A 141 0.01 -15.46 -26.45
C GLY A 141 0.14 -14.05 -27.06
N SER A 142 -0.06 -12.99 -26.28
CA SER A 142 0.21 -11.61 -26.71
C SER A 142 1.68 -11.21 -26.50
N GLU A 143 2.21 -10.34 -27.35
CA GLU A 143 3.54 -9.72 -27.17
C GLU A 143 3.58 -8.74 -25.99
N GLN A 144 2.41 -8.25 -25.55
CA GLN A 144 2.29 -7.36 -24.40
C GLN A 144 1.27 -7.95 -23.39
N PRO A 145 1.65 -9.02 -22.69
CA PRO A 145 0.72 -9.86 -21.94
C PRO A 145 0.35 -9.29 -20.56
N PHE A 146 0.26 -7.96 -20.39
CA PHE A 146 0.01 -7.35 -19.09
C PHE A 146 -1.24 -6.45 -19.08
N GLY A 147 -1.76 -6.19 -17.88
CA GLY A 147 -2.82 -5.21 -17.67
C GLY A 147 -2.76 -4.59 -16.29
N VAL A 148 -3.21 -3.35 -16.17
CA VAL A 148 -3.09 -2.54 -14.96
C VAL A 148 -4.45 -1.96 -14.58
N LEU A 149 -4.88 -2.28 -13.36
CA LEU A 149 -6.09 -1.74 -12.71
C LEU A 149 -5.66 -0.62 -11.76
N THR A 150 -5.80 0.62 -12.19
CA THR A 150 -5.40 1.81 -11.43
C THR A 150 -6.59 2.37 -10.67
N ARG A 151 -6.39 2.70 -9.39
CA ARG A 151 -7.42 3.35 -8.56
C ARG A 151 -7.21 4.86 -8.49
N ARG A 152 -5.99 5.26 -8.14
CA ARG A 152 -5.64 6.67 -7.96
C ARG A 152 -4.13 6.85 -8.01
N GLY A 153 -3.65 7.72 -8.90
CA GLY A 153 -2.23 8.00 -9.05
C GLY A 153 -1.41 6.72 -9.20
N ALA A 154 -0.51 6.47 -8.24
CA ALA A 154 0.38 5.32 -8.23
C ALA A 154 -0.18 4.09 -7.50
N THR A 155 -1.44 4.11 -7.03
CA THR A 155 -2.10 2.96 -6.38
C THR A 155 -2.80 2.09 -7.42
N PHE A 156 -2.28 0.88 -7.64
CA PHE A 156 -2.74 -0.04 -8.68
C PHE A 156 -2.57 -1.51 -8.30
N MET A 157 -3.27 -2.38 -9.04
CA MET A 157 -2.99 -3.80 -9.14
C MET A 157 -2.70 -4.12 -10.60
N GLN A 158 -1.66 -4.91 -10.87
CA GLN A 158 -1.30 -5.32 -12.22
C GLN A 158 -1.16 -6.84 -12.33
N VAL A 159 -1.32 -7.31 -13.54
CA VAL A 159 -1.21 -8.73 -13.89
C VAL A 159 -0.39 -8.85 -15.17
N CYS A 160 0.43 -9.90 -15.24
CA CYS A 160 1.17 -10.28 -16.43
C CYS A 160 0.97 -11.77 -16.69
N ALA A 161 0.50 -12.14 -17.87
CA ALA A 161 0.35 -13.53 -18.26
C ALA A 161 1.74 -14.14 -18.51
N MET A 162 1.97 -15.26 -17.85
CA MET A 162 3.12 -16.14 -17.96
C MET A 162 2.63 -17.48 -18.55
N ASP A 163 3.54 -18.38 -18.94
CA ASP A 163 3.19 -19.67 -19.54
C ASP A 163 2.12 -20.46 -18.74
N GLY A 164 0.85 -20.31 -19.14
CA GLY A 164 -0.31 -20.93 -18.50
C GLY A 164 -0.71 -20.37 -17.12
N ALA A 165 -0.13 -19.26 -16.67
CA ALA A 165 -0.37 -18.69 -15.34
C ALA A 165 -0.25 -17.15 -15.35
N PHE A 166 -0.41 -16.51 -14.19
CA PHE A 166 -0.31 -15.05 -14.06
C PHE A 166 0.62 -14.66 -12.91
N LEU A 167 1.51 -13.71 -13.20
CA LEU A 167 2.17 -12.90 -12.19
C LEU A 167 1.20 -11.79 -11.78
N VAL A 168 1.01 -11.59 -10.47
CA VAL A 168 0.15 -10.52 -9.94
C VAL A 168 0.95 -9.68 -8.97
N GLU A 169 0.85 -8.37 -9.13
CA GLU A 169 1.53 -7.38 -8.33
C GLU A 169 0.53 -6.29 -7.92
N HIS A 170 0.82 -5.61 -6.83
CA HIS A 170 0.12 -4.40 -6.48
C HIS A 170 1.09 -3.37 -5.90
N GLN A 171 0.74 -2.11 -6.12
CA GLN A 171 1.41 -0.99 -5.51
C GLN A 171 0.37 -0.18 -4.73
N LEU A 172 0.72 0.19 -3.51
CA LEU A 172 0.00 1.23 -2.79
C LEU A 172 0.45 2.59 -3.32
N VAL A 173 0.74 3.54 -2.44
CA VAL A 173 0.96 4.94 -2.81
C VAL A 173 2.27 5.19 -3.58
N ASN A 174 3.28 4.35 -3.38
CA ASN A 174 4.63 4.57 -3.89
C ASN A 174 5.34 3.23 -4.21
N PRO A 175 6.48 3.26 -4.93
CA PRO A 175 7.25 2.06 -5.25
C PRO A 175 7.76 1.29 -4.02
N ARG A 176 7.95 1.98 -2.88
CA ARG A 176 8.31 1.31 -1.62
C ARG A 176 7.20 0.40 -1.10
N GLY A 177 5.94 0.70 -1.42
CA GLY A 177 4.78 -0.14 -1.14
C GLY A 177 4.40 -1.07 -2.30
N HIS A 178 5.39 -1.59 -3.03
CA HIS A 178 5.21 -2.57 -4.10
C HIS A 178 5.31 -4.01 -3.58
N TYR A 179 4.39 -4.86 -4.03
CA TYR A 179 4.26 -6.23 -3.57
C TYR A 179 3.90 -7.15 -4.73
N GLN A 180 4.43 -8.37 -4.66
CA GLN A 180 4.19 -9.42 -5.63
C GLN A 180 3.54 -10.62 -4.94
N ALA A 181 2.59 -11.28 -5.61
CA ALA A 181 2.11 -12.58 -5.18
C ALA A 181 3.29 -13.56 -5.06
N ALA A 182 3.34 -14.32 -3.95
CA ALA A 182 4.44 -15.22 -3.63
C ALA A 182 4.64 -16.36 -4.64
N SER A 183 3.68 -16.60 -5.51
CA SER A 183 3.69 -17.62 -6.57
C SER A 183 2.83 -17.14 -7.73
N LEU A 184 3.08 -17.67 -8.92
CA LEU A 184 2.17 -17.49 -10.05
C LEU A 184 0.79 -18.05 -9.70
N VAL A 185 -0.25 -17.38 -10.17
CA VAL A 185 -1.64 -17.73 -9.89
C VAL A 185 -2.36 -18.17 -11.17
N THR A 186 -3.47 -18.89 -11.02
CA THR A 186 -4.31 -19.25 -12.17
C THR A 186 -5.11 -18.04 -12.66
N GLN A 187 -5.68 -18.13 -13.86
CA GLN A 187 -6.55 -17.08 -14.41
C GLN A 187 -7.74 -16.77 -13.49
N GLU A 188 -8.33 -17.79 -12.87
CA GLU A 188 -9.46 -17.65 -11.96
C GLU A 188 -9.07 -16.86 -10.72
N VAL A 189 -7.89 -17.14 -10.15
CA VAL A 189 -7.38 -16.42 -8.99
C VAL A 189 -7.03 -14.97 -9.36
N ALA A 190 -6.35 -14.74 -10.49
CA ALA A 190 -6.06 -13.38 -10.98
C ALA A 190 -7.33 -12.56 -11.17
N LEU A 191 -8.39 -13.15 -11.77
CA LEU A 191 -9.67 -12.49 -11.95
C LEU A 191 -10.36 -12.19 -10.61
N ALA A 192 -10.30 -13.11 -9.64
CA ALA A 192 -10.88 -12.89 -8.32
C ALA A 192 -10.18 -11.75 -7.56
N LEU A 193 -8.84 -11.70 -7.61
CA LEU A 193 -8.04 -10.62 -7.03
C LEU A 193 -8.40 -9.27 -7.65
N LEU A 194 -8.41 -9.20 -8.99
CA LEU A 194 -8.79 -7.99 -9.72
C LEU A 194 -10.24 -7.57 -9.46
N ALA A 195 -11.17 -8.51 -9.34
CA ALA A 195 -12.58 -8.22 -9.03
C ALA A 195 -12.77 -7.68 -7.60
N SER A 196 -12.07 -8.25 -6.62
CA SER A 196 -12.03 -7.72 -5.26
C SER A 196 -11.43 -6.32 -5.23
N TYR A 197 -10.28 -6.13 -5.91
CA TYR A 197 -9.63 -4.83 -6.03
C TYR A 197 -10.47 -3.80 -6.79
N LEU A 198 -11.25 -4.22 -7.80
CA LEU A 198 -12.18 -3.38 -8.59
C LEU A 198 -13.36 -2.88 -7.75
N THR A 199 -13.94 -3.76 -6.93
CA THR A 199 -15.12 -3.43 -6.11
C THR A 199 -14.75 -2.78 -4.78
N GLY A 200 -13.50 -2.89 -4.36
CA GLY A 200 -12.98 -2.22 -3.16
C GLY A 200 -13.14 -3.07 -1.91
N THR A 201 -13.39 -4.37 -2.06
CA THR A 201 -13.33 -5.30 -0.94
C THR A 201 -11.88 -5.57 -0.56
N ALA A 202 -11.65 -5.98 0.68
CA ALA A 202 -10.31 -6.26 1.21
C ALA A 202 -9.81 -7.68 0.92
N ASP A 203 -10.64 -8.55 0.31
CA ASP A 203 -10.35 -9.98 0.16
C ASP A 203 -9.03 -10.24 -0.58
N TRP A 204 -8.70 -9.42 -1.58
CA TRP A 204 -7.45 -9.54 -2.34
C TRP A 204 -6.19 -9.44 -1.46
N MET A 205 -6.27 -8.74 -0.32
CA MET A 205 -5.11 -8.49 0.54
C MET A 205 -4.62 -9.74 1.27
N THR A 206 -5.48 -10.76 1.41
CA THR A 206 -5.18 -12.01 2.13
C THR A 206 -5.45 -13.26 1.31
N ALA A 207 -6.09 -13.14 0.14
CA ALA A 207 -6.39 -14.26 -0.76
C ALA A 207 -5.14 -15.01 -1.25
N VAL A 208 -4.00 -14.34 -1.33
CA VAL A 208 -2.69 -14.94 -1.62
C VAL A 208 -1.62 -14.37 -0.68
N PRO A 209 -0.52 -15.09 -0.43
CA PRO A 209 0.62 -14.52 0.28
C PRO A 209 1.31 -13.47 -0.60
N TRP A 210 1.53 -12.28 -0.05
CA TRP A 210 2.25 -11.19 -0.72
C TRP A 210 3.67 -11.08 -0.20
N ARG A 211 4.62 -10.86 -1.12
CA ARG A 211 6.03 -10.58 -0.83
C ARG A 211 6.30 -9.13 -1.15
N HIS A 212 6.98 -8.44 -0.22
CA HIS A 212 7.49 -7.11 -0.50
C HIS A 212 8.59 -7.21 -1.56
N ASP A 213 8.43 -6.45 -2.64
CA ASP A 213 9.38 -6.40 -3.75
C ASP A 213 9.75 -4.94 -4.03
N PRO A 214 10.74 -4.39 -3.33
CA PRO A 214 11.22 -3.05 -3.61
C PRO A 214 11.94 -3.06 -4.96
N LEU A 215 11.28 -2.48 -5.98
CA LEU A 215 11.85 -2.19 -7.30
C LEU A 215 13.22 -1.50 -7.20
#